data_AF-A0A371IEU0-F1
#
_entry.id   AF-A0A371IEU0-F1
#
_cell.length_a   1.000
_cell.length_b   1.000
_cell.length_c   1.000
_cell.angle_alpha   90.00
_cell.angle_beta   90.00
_cell.angle_gamma   90.00
#
_symmetry.space_group_name_H-M   'P 1'
#
loop_
_entity.id
_entity.type
_entity.pdbx_description
1 polymer ?
#
loop_
_entity_poly.entity_id
_entity_poly.type
_entity_poly.pdbx_seq_one_letter_code
_entity_poly.pdbx_strand_id
1 'polypeptide(L)' 'MVVTYKDWHETLSYALHRYRTSVWTSTGATPYSLVYGMETVLPIEVEIPSFRVLAEVGLEEAKWIQQ' A
#
# COMPACT_ATOMS: atom_id res chain seq x y z
N MET A 1 -5.48 0.68 17.54
CA MET A 1 -4.66 1.65 16.80
C MET A 1 -5.54 2.80 16.40
N VAL A 2 -5.20 4.03 16.82
CA VAL A 2 -5.88 5.25 16.34
C VAL A 2 -5.15 5.64 15.06
N VAL A 3 -5.79 5.48 13.91
CA VAL A 3 -5.26 5.97 12.64
C VAL A 3 -5.43 7.48 12.65
N THR A 4 -4.34 8.22 12.76
CA THR A 4 -4.36 9.68 12.72
C THR A 4 -4.18 10.15 11.28
N TYR A 5 -4.53 11.41 10.98
CA TYR A 5 -4.32 11.98 9.66
C TYR A 5 -2.85 11.92 9.21
N LYS A 6 -1.89 11.85 10.14
CA LYS A 6 -0.45 11.70 9.81
C LYS A 6 -0.12 10.32 9.22
N ASP A 7 -0.90 9.30 9.55
CA ASP A 7 -0.64 7.89 9.17
C ASP A 7 -1.32 7.51 7.85
N TRP A 8 -1.73 8.52 7.07
CA TRP A 8 -2.43 8.33 5.80
C TRP A 8 -1.58 7.53 4.80
N HIS A 9 -0.26 7.66 4.85
CA HIS A 9 0.67 7.02 3.93
C HIS A 9 0.72 5.49 4.15
N GLU A 10 0.71 5.05 5.40
CA GLU A 10 0.57 3.63 5.73
C GLU A 10 -0.83 3.13 5.37
N THR A 11 -1.86 3.89 5.76
CA THR A 11 -3.26 3.52 5.55
C THR A 11 -3.64 3.43 4.07
N LEU A 12 -3.07 4.30 3.23
CA LEU A 12 -3.28 4.31 1.78
C LEU A 12 -2.80 3.01 1.14
N SER A 13 -1.65 2.50 1.56
CA SER A 13 -1.09 1.26 1.04
C SER A 13 -2.03 0.08 1.33
N TYR A 14 -2.60 0.01 2.54
CA TYR A 14 -3.60 -0.99 2.90
C TYR A 14 -4.92 -0.82 2.13
N ALA A 15 -5.39 0.43 1.95
CA ALA A 15 -6.62 0.71 1.21
C ALA A 15 -6.51 0.31 -0.27
N LEU A 16 -5.40 0.67 -0.91
CA LEU A 16 -5.10 0.30 -2.30
C LEU A 16 -4.98 -1.21 -2.47
N HIS A 17 -4.32 -1.88 -1.52
CA HIS A 17 -4.25 -3.33 -1.52
C HIS A 17 -5.63 -3.97 -1.52
N ARG A 18 -6.48 -3.56 -0.58
CA ARG A 18 -7.83 -4.10 -0.44
C ARG A 18 -8.68 -3.86 -1.70
N TYR A 19 -8.51 -2.70 -2.32
CA TYR A 19 -9.17 -2.39 -3.59
C TYR A 19 -8.71 -3.32 -4.72
N ARG A 20 -7.41 -3.61 -4.83
CA ARG A 20 -6.84 -4.45 -5.90
C ARG A 20 -7.15 -5.92 -5.74
N THR A 21 -7.30 -6.41 -4.51
CA THR A 21 -7.58 -7.82 -4.22
C THR A 21 -9.06 -8.14 -4.09
N SER A 22 -9.92 -7.14 -3.87
CA SER A 22 -11.35 -7.38 -3.80
C SER A 22 -11.90 -7.69 -5.19
N VAL A 23 -12.69 -8.76 -5.26
CA VAL A 23 -13.43 -9.13 -6.46
C VAL A 23 -14.50 -8.07 -6.71
N TRP A 24 -14.56 -7.56 -7.94
CA TRP A 24 -15.63 -6.66 -8.35
C TRP A 24 -16.88 -7.45 -8.74
N THR A 25 -18.02 -7.02 -8.23
CA THR A 25 -19.32 -7.63 -8.52
C THR A 25 -19.73 -7.52 -9.99
N SER A 26 -19.24 -6.51 -10.71
CA SER A 26 -19.53 -6.30 -12.13
C SER A 26 -18.80 -7.26 -13.06
N THR A 27 -17.57 -7.62 -12.73
CA THR A 27 -16.67 -8.40 -13.60
C THR A 27 -16.37 -9.80 -13.06
N GLY A 28 -16.68 -10.07 -11.79
CA GLY A 28 -16.32 -11.31 -11.11
C GLY A 28 -14.81 -11.51 -10.96
N ALA A 29 -14.01 -10.48 -11.26
CA ALA A 29 -12.56 -10.51 -11.26
C ALA A 29 -12.01 -9.41 -10.34
N THR A 30 -10.77 -9.55 -9.91
CA THR A 30 -10.08 -8.52 -9.14
C THR A 30 -9.50 -7.48 -10.09
N PRO A 31 -9.43 -6.19 -9.71
CA PRO A 31 -8.77 -5.20 -10.56
C PRO A 31 -7.33 -5.58 -10.94
N TYR A 32 -6.63 -6.30 -10.05
CA TYR A 32 -5.28 -6.80 -10.33
C TYR A 32 -5.27 -7.83 -11.47
N SER A 33 -6.19 -8.81 -11.45
CA SER A 33 -6.23 -9.84 -12.49
C SER A 33 -6.66 -9.29 -13.85
N LEU A 34 -7.44 -8.20 -13.88
CA LEU A 34 -7.78 -7.52 -15.12
C LEU A 34 -6.58 -6.80 -15.76
N VAL A 35 -5.66 -6.27 -14.96
CA VAL A 35 -4.49 -5.54 -15.47
C VAL A 35 -3.36 -6.50 -15.86
N TYR A 36 -3.09 -7.50 -15.03
CA TYR A 36 -1.92 -8.37 -15.19
C TYR A 36 -2.25 -9.77 -15.74
N GLY A 37 -3.53 -10.12 -15.85
CA GLY A 37 -3.97 -11.43 -16.34
C GLY A 37 -3.74 -12.59 -15.35
N MET A 38 -3.42 -12.30 -14.09
CA MET A 38 -3.19 -13.31 -13.04
C MET A 38 -3.83 -12.91 -11.71
N GLU A 39 -4.22 -13.90 -10.92
CA GLU A 39 -4.74 -13.66 -9.58
C GLU A 39 -3.62 -13.27 -8.61
N THR A 40 -3.95 -12.38 -7.66
CA THR A 40 -2.99 -11.85 -6.69
C THR A 40 -2.72 -12.87 -5.59
N VAL A 41 -1.54 -13.47 -5.59
CA VAL A 41 -1.13 -14.44 -4.57
C VAL A 41 -0.55 -13.74 -3.34
N LEU A 42 0.15 -12.62 -3.54
CA LEU A 42 0.64 -11.66 -2.54
C LEU A 42 1.22 -10.45 -3.30
N PRO A 43 0.59 -9.26 -3.25
CA PRO A 43 1.11 -8.12 -3.98
C PRO A 43 2.35 -7.57 -3.28
N ILE A 44 3.45 -7.54 -4.04
CA ILE A 44 4.75 -7.01 -3.63
C ILE A 44 4.69 -5.58 -3.05
N GLU A 45 3.64 -4.83 -3.38
CA GLU A 45 3.40 -3.46 -2.92
C GLU A 45 2.97 -3.36 -1.45
N VAL A 46 2.51 -4.46 -0.84
CA VAL A 46 2.19 -4.51 0.61
C VAL A 46 3.44 -4.88 1.41
N GLU A 47 4.25 -5.78 0.87
CA GLU A 47 5.49 -6.23 1.52
C GLU A 47 6.62 -5.21 1.35
N ILE A 48 6.63 -4.50 0.21
CA ILE A 48 7.50 -3.37 -0.05
C ILE A 48 6.63 -2.10 0.08
N PRO A 49 6.57 -1.47 1.27
CA PRO A 49 6.04 -0.13 1.37
C PRO A 49 6.75 0.70 0.30
N SER A 50 5.97 1.42 -0.50
CA SER A 50 6.48 2.03 -1.73
C SER A 50 7.84 2.69 -1.48
N PHE A 51 8.86 2.34 -2.27
CA PHE A 51 10.26 2.68 -1.99
C PHE A 51 10.49 4.19 -1.73
N ARG A 52 9.59 5.03 -2.26
CA ARG A 52 9.53 6.48 -2.01
C ARG A 52 9.13 6.83 -0.58
N VAL A 53 8.12 6.15 -0.03
CA VAL A 53 7.67 6.32 1.36
C VAL A 53 8.74 5.83 2.33
N LEU A 54 9.41 4.71 2.06
CA LEU A 54 10.55 4.28 2.88
C LEU A 54 11.70 5.30 2.86
N ALA A 55 11.98 5.89 1.70
CA ALA A 55 12.98 6.94 1.60
C ALA A 55 12.57 8.21 2.37
N GLU A 56 11.31 8.60 2.32
CA GLU A 56 10.78 9.77 3.05
C GLU A 56 10.77 9.55 4.57
N VAL A 57 10.28 8.40 5.06
CA VAL A 57 10.27 8.05 6.49
C VAL A 57 11.70 7.92 7.05
N GLY A 58 12.59 7.23 6.33
CA GLY A 58 13.99 7.11 6.74
C GLY A 58 14.74 8.45 6.76
N LEU A 59 14.38 9.38 5.86
CA LEU A 59 14.90 10.76 5.87
C LEU A 59 14.31 11.59 7.02
N GLU A 60 13.07 11.34 7.42
CA GLU A 60 12.45 12.01 8.57
C GLU A 60 13.08 11.53 9.89
N GLU A 61 13.18 10.21 10.12
CA GLU A 61 13.83 9.63 11.30
C GLU A 61 15.29 10.10 11.45
N ALA A 62 16.04 10.15 10.35
CA ALA A 62 17.42 10.63 10.36
C ALA A 62 17.55 12.10 10.79
N LYS A 63 16.54 12.95 10.50
CA LYS A 63 16.51 14.34 10.97
C LYS A 63 16.16 14.45 12.45
N TRP A 64 15.29 13.57 12.97
CA TRP A 64 14.91 13.56 14.39
C TRP A 64 16.05 13.13 15.33
N ILE A 65 16.95 12.23 14.88
CA ILE A 65 18.07 11.71 15.68
C ILE A 65 19.21 12.75 15.85
N GLN A 66 19.24 13.79 15.02
CA GLN A 66 20.32 14.80 15.01
C GLN A 66 20.07 16.02 15.91
N GLN A 67 19.08 15.98 16.82
CA GLN A 67 18.74 17.08 17.72
C GLN A 67 18.83 16.68 19.20
#